data_AF-A0A7C5MDJ2-F1
#
_entry.id   AF-A0A7C5MDJ2-F1
#
_cell.length_a   1.000
_cell.length_b   1.000
_cell.length_c   1.000
_cell.angle_alpha   90.00
_cell.angle_beta   90.00
_cell.angle_gamma   90.00
#
_symmetry.space_group_name_H-M   'P 1'
#
loop_
_entity.id
_entity.type
_entity.pdbx_description
1 polymer ?
#
loop_
_entity_poly.entity_id
_entity_poly.type
_entity_poly.pdbx_seq_one_letter_code
_entity_poly.pdbx_strand_id
1 'polypeptide(L)'
;MIENIEEIIKLIEDSRWDEARELARGSPGALQAINAIKNLTRNGVVEKEDLEKIKGLKANILNMIQSRWLSEFDVEYFTLIFAYIEHAEGKIR
;
A
#
# COMPACT_ATOMS: atom_id res chain seq x y z
N MET A 1 5.42 -3.35 -12.62
CA MET A 1 5.39 -1.92 -12.19
C MET A 1 3.94 -1.50 -12.07
N ILE A 2 3.54 -0.90 -10.94
CA ILE A 2 2.15 -0.55 -10.68
C ILE A 2 1.79 0.72 -11.45
N GLU A 3 0.81 0.64 -12.33
CA GLU A 3 0.22 1.80 -12.99
C GLU A 3 -0.91 2.36 -12.12
N ASN A 4 -1.12 3.68 -12.16
CA ASN A 4 -2.28 4.34 -11.52
C ASN A 4 -2.34 4.24 -9.97
N ILE A 5 -1.20 4.27 -9.29
CA ILE A 5 -1.12 4.19 -7.81
C ILE A 5 -2.07 5.19 -7.12
N GLU A 6 -2.11 6.44 -7.57
CA GLU A 6 -2.95 7.49 -6.97
C GLU A 6 -4.45 7.17 -7.08
N GLU A 7 -4.90 6.67 -8.24
CA GLU A 7 -6.31 6.29 -8.44
C GLU A 7 -6.66 5.03 -7.63
N ILE A 8 -5.74 4.07 -7.53
CA ILE A 8 -5.91 2.89 -6.67
C ILE A 8 -6.11 3.32 -5.21
N ILE A 9 -5.29 4.25 -4.71
CA ILE A 9 -5.41 4.79 -3.34
C ILE A 9 -6.77 5.48 -3.16
N LYS A 10 -7.19 6.31 -4.10
CA LYS A 10 -8.50 6.98 -4.04
C LYS A 10 -9.67 5.99 -3.96
N LEU A 11 -9.65 4.94 -4.79
CA LEU A 11 -10.67 3.88 -4.76
C LEU A 11 -10.67 3.11 -3.43
N ILE A 12 -9.51 2.84 -2.84
CA ILE A 12 -9.38 2.24 -1.51
C ILE A 12 -10.08 3.12 -0.45
N GLU A 13 -9.85 4.43 -0.48
CA GLU A 13 -10.46 5.36 0.48
C GLU A 13 -11.98 5.45 0.32
N ASP A 14 -12.47 5.42 -0.91
CA ASP A 14 -13.90 5.36 -1.23
C ASP A 14 -14.51 3.97 -0.94
N SER A 15 -13.73 3.03 -0.38
CA SER A 15 -14.13 1.64 -0.13
C SER A 15 -14.55 0.88 -1.40
N ARG A 16 -14.10 1.33 -2.58
CA ARG A 16 -14.34 0.74 -3.91
C ARG A 16 -13.28 -0.32 -4.22
N TRP A 17 -13.23 -1.35 -3.36
CA TRP A 17 -12.17 -2.37 -3.34
C TRP A 17 -12.07 -3.18 -4.64
N ASP A 18 -13.20 -3.52 -5.27
CA ASP A 18 -13.20 -4.33 -6.48
C ASP A 18 -12.64 -3.56 -7.68
N GLU A 19 -12.91 -2.25 -7.74
CA GLU A 19 -12.37 -1.38 -8.80
C GLU A 19 -10.88 -1.13 -8.60
N ALA A 20 -10.43 -0.95 -7.35
CA ALA A 20 -9.01 -0.87 -7.02
C ALA A 20 -8.27 -2.16 -7.46
N ARG A 21 -8.90 -3.32 -7.25
CA ARG A 21 -8.36 -4.62 -7.70
C ARG A 21 -8.33 -4.74 -9.22
N GLU A 22 -9.35 -4.29 -9.92
CA GLU A 22 -9.36 -4.32 -11.39
C GLU A 22 -8.26 -3.45 -11.98
N LEU A 23 -8.01 -2.25 -11.42
CA LEU A 23 -6.87 -1.41 -11.82
C LEU A 23 -5.51 -2.09 -11.53
N ALA A 24 -5.42 -2.87 -10.46
CA ALA A 24 -4.22 -3.59 -10.07
C ALA A 24 -4.09 -5.00 -10.69
N ARG A 25 -5.01 -5.44 -11.58
CA ARG A 25 -5.09 -6.83 -12.05
C ARG A 25 -3.80 -7.39 -12.68
N GLY A 26 -2.97 -6.52 -13.25
CA GLY A 26 -1.69 -6.87 -13.86
C GLY A 26 -0.51 -6.93 -12.88
N SER A 27 -0.72 -6.58 -11.61
CA SER A 27 0.31 -6.54 -10.57
C SER A 27 -0.11 -7.42 -9.38
N PRO A 28 0.37 -8.68 -9.33
CA PRO A 28 0.07 -9.58 -8.23
C PRO A 28 0.48 -9.03 -6.86
N GLY A 29 1.58 -8.29 -6.78
CA GLY A 29 2.02 -7.63 -5.55
C GLY A 29 1.04 -6.53 -5.11
N ALA A 30 0.59 -5.68 -6.04
CA ALA A 30 -0.41 -4.65 -5.77
C ALA A 30 -1.75 -5.25 -5.31
N LEU A 31 -2.23 -6.30 -5.97
CA LEU A 31 -3.44 -7.01 -5.54
C LEU A 31 -3.35 -7.48 -4.09
N GLN A 32 -2.18 -7.96 -3.69
CA GLN A 32 -1.98 -8.43 -2.34
C GLN A 32 -1.81 -7.30 -1.32
N ALA A 33 -1.21 -6.18 -1.73
CA ALA A 33 -1.17 -4.97 -0.95
C ALA A 33 -2.58 -4.39 -0.70
N ILE A 34 -3.48 -4.40 -1.69
CA ILE A 34 -4.88 -3.97 -1.51
C ILE A 34 -5.57 -4.79 -0.41
N ASN A 35 -5.36 -6.11 -0.38
CA ASN A 35 -5.93 -6.97 0.64
C ASN A 35 -5.35 -6.68 2.03
N ALA A 36 -4.04 -6.45 2.10
CA ALA A 36 -3.38 -6.05 3.34
C ALA A 36 -3.91 -4.71 3.86
N ILE A 37 -4.06 -3.72 2.98
CA ILE A 37 -4.64 -2.40 3.32
C ILE A 37 -6.07 -2.55 3.82
N LYS A 38 -6.90 -3.35 3.14
CA LYS A 38 -8.28 -3.62 3.58
C LYS A 38 -8.34 -4.21 4.99
N ASN A 39 -7.40 -5.10 5.32
CA ASN A 39 -7.31 -5.69 6.66
C ASN A 39 -6.74 -4.71 7.70
N LEU A 40 -5.89 -3.77 7.27
CA LEU A 40 -5.34 -2.70 8.09
C LEU A 40 -6.39 -1.65 8.46
N THR A 41 -7.31 -1.35 7.54
CA THR A 41 -8.42 -0.42 7.76
C THR A 41 -9.54 -1.05 8.57
N ARG A 42 -9.48 -0.97 9.90
CA ARG A 42 -10.60 -1.36 10.78
C ARG A 42 -11.66 -0.26 10.74
N ASN A 43 -12.88 -0.59 10.31
CA ASN A 43 -13.98 0.38 10.13
C ASN A 43 -13.62 1.59 9.23
N GLY A 44 -12.76 1.40 8.23
CA GLY A 44 -12.33 2.46 7.32
C GLY A 44 -11.28 3.41 7.89
N VAL A 45 -10.72 3.13 9.07
CA VAL A 45 -9.67 3.92 9.70
C VAL A 45 -8.44 3.05 9.93
N VAL A 46 -7.26 3.60 9.64
CA VAL A 46 -5.98 3.00 10.05
C VAL A 46 -5.59 3.57 11.39
N GLU A 47 -5.29 2.70 12.35
CA GLU A 47 -4.85 3.14 13.68
C GLU A 47 -3.45 3.78 13.58
N LYS A 48 -3.24 4.90 14.28
CA LYS A 48 -1.97 5.63 14.26
C LYS A 48 -0.78 4.76 14.66
N GLU A 49 -0.98 3.84 15.59
CA GLU A 49 0.05 2.90 16.02
C GLU A 49 0.52 1.98 14.88
N ASP A 50 -0.41 1.53 14.03
CA ASP A 50 -0.09 0.67 12.90
C ASP A 50 0.66 1.45 11.80
N LEU A 51 0.30 2.72 11.58
CA LEU A 51 1.05 3.62 10.68
C LEU A 51 2.51 3.76 11.12
N GLU A 52 2.74 4.04 12.41
CA GLU A 52 4.09 4.22 12.96
C GLU A 52 4.92 2.94 12.88
N LYS A 53 4.32 1.77 13.14
CA LYS A 53 5.01 0.47 12.96
C LYS A 53 5.46 0.27 11.51
N ILE A 54 4.57 0.52 10.55
CA ILE A 54 4.88 0.34 9.12
C ILE A 54 5.96 1.33 8.67
N LYS A 55 5.93 2.58 9.16
CA LYS A 55 6.97 3.58 8.90
C LYS A 55 8.32 3.19 9.46
N GLY A 56 8.36 2.64 10.67
CA GLY A 56 9.60 2.13 11.26
C GLY A 56 10.29 1.06 10.39
N LEU A 57 9.53 0.32 9.59
CA LEU A 57 10.05 -0.70 8.67
C LEU A 57 10.43 -0.14 7.28
N LYS A 58 9.93 1.05 6.92
CA LYS A 58 10.06 1.61 5.56
C LYS A 58 11.51 1.75 5.11
N ALA A 59 12.37 2.33 5.94
CA ALA A 59 13.77 2.54 5.58
C ALA A 59 14.50 1.21 5.29
N ASN A 60 14.27 0.18 6.11
CA ASN A 60 14.86 -1.14 5.94
C ASN A 60 14.38 -1.80 4.65
N ILE A 61 13.08 -1.73 4.37
CA ILE A 61 12.49 -2.31 3.17
C ILE A 61 12.95 -1.58 1.91
N LEU A 62 13.03 -0.24 1.92
CA LEU A 62 13.58 0.53 0.80
C LEU A 62 15.03 0.15 0.51
N ASN A 63 15.85 -0.07 1.55
CA ASN A 63 17.21 -0.58 1.38
C ASN A 63 17.24 -1.97 0.75
N MET A 64 16.30 -2.85 1.10
CA MET A 64 16.18 -4.20 0.48
C MET A 64 15.74 -4.12 -0.99
N ILE A 65 14.85 -3.18 -1.34
CA ILE A 65 14.46 -2.90 -2.74
C ILE A 65 15.68 -2.44 -3.54
N GLN A 66 16.41 -1.43 -3.03
CA GLN A 66 17.57 -0.86 -3.71
C GLN A 66 18.71 -1.86 -3.89
N SER A 67 18.92 -2.72 -2.89
CA SER A 67 19.94 -3.78 -2.96
C SER A 67 19.51 -4.99 -3.80
N ARG A 68 18.31 -4.96 -4.41
CA ARG A 68 17.74 -6.03 -5.26
C ARG A 68 17.61 -7.38 -4.56
N TRP A 69 17.38 -7.36 -3.25
CA TRP A 69 17.11 -8.55 -2.46
C TRP A 69 15.66 -9.03 -2.55
N LEU A 70 14.77 -8.15 -3.01
CA LEU A 70 13.34 -8.40 -3.09
C LEU A 70 12.93 -8.81 -4.51
N SER A 71 11.93 -9.68 -4.60
CA SER A 71 11.31 -10.04 -5.88
C SER A 71 10.45 -8.89 -6.42
N GLU A 72 10.10 -8.93 -7.70
CA GLU A 72 9.17 -7.95 -8.30
C GLU A 72 7.84 -7.89 -7.53
N PHE A 73 7.33 -9.05 -7.10
CA PHE A 73 6.14 -9.14 -6.26
C PHE A 73 6.27 -8.31 -4.97
N ASP A 74 7.39 -8.46 -4.26
CA ASP A 74 7.63 -7.76 -3.00
C ASP A 74 7.77 -6.25 -3.23
N VAL A 75 8.45 -5.84 -4.30
CA VAL A 75 8.61 -4.43 -4.68
C VAL A 75 7.25 -3.80 -4.92
N GLU A 76 6.38 -4.43 -5.71
CA GLU A 76 5.02 -3.95 -5.97
C GLU A 76 4.18 -3.89 -4.69
N TYR A 77 4.23 -4.96 -3.87
CA TYR A 77 3.52 -5.01 -2.61
C TYR A 77 3.87 -3.82 -1.70
N PHE A 78 5.17 -3.62 -1.43
CA PHE A 78 5.61 -2.55 -0.52
C PHE A 78 5.44 -1.15 -1.10
N THR A 79 5.56 -0.99 -2.42
CA THR A 79 5.33 0.30 -3.09
C THR A 79 3.90 0.79 -2.82
N LEU A 80 2.90 -0.05 -3.03
CA LEU A 80 1.50 0.36 -2.81
C LEU A 80 1.19 0.57 -1.32
N ILE A 81 1.71 -0.29 -0.44
CA ILE A 81 1.56 -0.13 1.02
C ILE A 81 2.10 1.24 1.46
N PHE A 82 3.33 1.59 1.07
CA PHE A 82 3.92 2.85 1.51
C PHE A 82 3.24 4.07 0.91
N ALA A 83 2.82 4.01 -0.36
CA ALA A 83 2.08 5.10 -0.97
C ALA A 83 0.75 5.36 -0.25
N TYR A 84 0.03 4.28 0.12
CA TYR A 84 -1.20 4.40 0.92
C TYR A 84 -0.94 5.00 2.31
N ILE A 85 0.10 4.56 3.01
CA ILE A 85 0.47 5.08 4.34
C ILE A 85 0.78 6.58 4.27
N GLU A 86 1.61 7.02 3.31
CA GLU A 86 1.95 8.44 3.11
C GLU A 86 0.70 9.29 2.87
N HIS A 87 -0.23 8.78 2.05
CA HIS A 87 -1.49 9.46 1.76
C HIS A 87 -2.39 9.54 2.99
N ALA A 88 -2.51 8.46 3.76
CA ALA A 88 -3.29 8.42 4.99
C ALA A 88 -2.75 9.41 6.04
N GLU A 89 -1.43 9.54 6.16
CA GLU A 89 -0.80 10.52 7.07
C GLU A 89 -1.09 11.97 6.69
N GLY A 90 -1.09 12.29 5.41
CA GLY A 90 -1.43 13.63 4.92
C GLY A 90 -2.82 14.12 5.35
N LYS A 91 -3.68 13.21 5.81
CA LYS A 91 -5.04 13.50 6.30
C LYS A 91 -5.15 13.61 7.82
N ILE A 92 -4.13 13.20 8.58
CA ILE A 92 -4.09 13.33 10.04
C ILE A 92 -3.61 14.74 10.38
N ARG A 93 -4.54 15.62 10.77
CA ARG A 93 -4.28 16.97 11.30
C ARG A 93 -4.00 16.97 12.79
#